data_AF-V9H275-F1
#
_entry.id   AF-V9H275-F1
#
_cell.length_a   1.000
_cell.length_b   1.000
_cell.length_c   1.000
_cell.angle_alpha   90.00
_cell.angle_beta   90.00
_cell.angle_gamma   90.00
#
_symmetry.space_group_name_H-M   'P 1'
#
loop_
_entity.id
_entity.type
_entity.pdbx_description
1 polymer ?
#
loop_
_entity_poly.entity_id
_entity_poly.type
_entity_poly.pdbx_seq_one_letter_code
_entity_poly.pdbx_strand_id
1 'polypeptide(L)'
;MSINFKKFVPRPGLVNKQGRLPDPAELVCIEVPKVFDQCLIKRCLVYCGGPDTNTTDCELRSDPLVDPKRYISSRDFNITLLSVEKIPIKGKRGFKKVVLNYMISFYADYLDCDGKTKSEFYEINRTDVIGKFYCPDSISQISASTDLEEDSNIIRLEMVAEALHGEILKDKNGDEVLDITLGYYIVVKCELLVQLLIPAYDYCPVPKVICEDEPDEDPCEIFDKAPIPKFYPDQNLEPLFPDCYDDDDDDVD
;
A
#
# COMPACT_ATOMS: atom_id res chain seq x y z
N MET A 1 -2.57 2.98 25.70
CA MET A 1 -1.76 4.19 25.47
C MET A 1 -2.21 4.79 24.15
N SER A 2 -2.74 6.01 24.17
CA SER A 2 -3.19 6.73 22.97
C SER A 2 -2.00 7.10 22.08
N ILE A 3 -2.09 6.78 20.80
CA ILE A 3 -1.03 7.04 19.80
C ILE A 3 -0.98 8.55 19.53
N ASN A 4 0.21 9.15 19.68
CA ASN A 4 0.44 10.56 19.35
C ASN A 4 0.86 10.68 17.88
N PHE A 5 -0.04 11.20 17.04
CA PHE A 5 0.12 11.30 15.59
C PHE A 5 1.32 12.14 15.12
N LYS A 6 1.93 12.97 15.98
CA LYS A 6 3.10 13.79 15.62
C LYS A 6 4.44 13.04 15.67
N LYS A 7 4.47 11.75 16.06
CA LYS A 7 5.67 10.91 16.16
C LYS A 7 5.45 9.50 15.59
N PHE A 8 4.61 9.36 14.56
CA PHE A 8 4.44 8.06 13.91
C PHE A 8 5.72 7.68 13.17
N VAL A 9 6.36 6.60 13.63
CA VAL A 9 7.43 5.92 12.90
C VAL A 9 6.93 4.50 12.65
N PRO A 10 6.57 4.13 11.42
CA PRO A 10 6.13 2.78 11.12
C PRO A 10 7.32 1.84 11.29
N ARG A 11 7.39 1.16 12.43
CA ARG A 11 8.36 0.09 12.70
C ARG A 11 7.60 -1.14 13.16
N PRO A 12 7.99 -2.35 12.72
CA PRO A 12 7.57 -3.58 13.36
C PRO A 12 7.88 -3.49 14.87
N GLY A 13 6.88 -3.71 15.72
CA GLY A 13 7.02 -3.65 17.17
C GLY A 13 7.72 -4.89 17.74
N LEU A 14 8.39 -4.73 18.89
CA LEU A 14 8.91 -5.87 19.65
C LEU A 14 7.77 -6.58 20.39
N VAL A 15 7.69 -7.91 20.26
CA VAL A 15 6.86 -8.76 21.13
C VAL A 15 7.49 -8.72 22.53
N ASN A 16 6.95 -7.86 23.39
CA ASN A 16 7.58 -7.44 24.66
C ASN A 16 7.16 -8.27 25.88
N LYS A 17 6.52 -9.43 25.68
CA LYS A 17 6.12 -10.35 26.77
C LYS A 17 6.33 -11.80 26.35
N GLN A 18 7.56 -12.29 26.45
CA GLN A 18 7.81 -13.74 26.47
C GLN A 18 6.89 -14.39 27.52
N GLY A 19 6.11 -15.41 27.12
CA GLY A 19 5.27 -16.22 28.01
C GLY A 19 3.77 -15.88 28.10
N ARG A 20 3.23 -15.00 27.23
CA ARG A 20 1.76 -14.76 27.15
C ARG A 20 1.09 -15.27 25.88
N LEU A 21 1.87 -15.81 24.96
CA LEU A 21 1.35 -16.50 23.80
C LEU A 21 1.32 -17.99 24.14
N PRO A 22 0.29 -18.75 23.71
CA PRO A 22 0.31 -20.21 23.80
C PRO A 22 1.52 -20.78 23.03
N ASP A 23 1.77 -22.08 23.13
CA ASP A 23 2.77 -22.72 22.26
C ASP A 23 2.23 -22.78 20.83
N PRO A 24 3.02 -22.44 19.81
CA PRO A 24 2.59 -22.55 18.43
C PRO A 24 2.39 -24.01 18.02
N ALA A 25 1.39 -24.26 17.19
CA ALA A 25 1.05 -25.59 16.72
C ALA A 25 2.08 -26.13 15.71
N GLU A 26 2.67 -25.23 14.90
CA GLU A 26 3.68 -25.58 13.91
C GLU A 26 4.59 -24.39 13.55
N LEU A 27 5.69 -24.70 12.86
CA LEU A 27 6.57 -23.72 12.22
C LEU A 27 6.33 -23.75 10.71
N VAL A 28 5.93 -22.61 10.15
CA VAL A 28 5.64 -22.48 8.72
C VAL A 28 6.71 -21.62 8.06
N CYS A 29 7.19 -22.08 6.90
CA CYS A 29 8.04 -21.27 6.03
C CYS A 29 7.15 -20.49 5.06
N ILE A 30 7.21 -19.16 5.10
CA ILE A 30 6.47 -18.28 4.19
C ILE A 30 7.43 -17.46 3.34
N GLU A 31 7.03 -17.18 2.11
CA GLU A 31 7.73 -16.27 1.21
C GLU A 31 7.04 -14.91 1.23
N VAL A 32 7.74 -13.86 1.66
CA VAL A 32 7.16 -12.52 1.83
C VAL A 32 8.14 -11.41 1.43
N PRO A 33 7.64 -10.27 0.92
CA PRO A 33 8.45 -9.08 0.73
C PRO A 33 8.76 -8.44 2.10
N LYS A 34 10.02 -8.51 2.52
CA LYS A 34 10.50 -7.88 3.76
C LYS A 34 11.12 -6.52 3.46
N VAL A 35 10.67 -5.49 4.17
CA VAL A 35 11.26 -4.15 4.13
C VAL A 35 12.54 -4.12 4.99
N PHE A 36 13.67 -3.80 4.38
CA PHE A 36 14.98 -3.69 5.07
C PHE A 36 15.30 -2.26 5.50
N ASP A 37 14.89 -1.29 4.69
CA ASP A 37 15.01 0.13 5.00
C ASP A 37 13.86 0.89 4.34
N GLN A 38 13.54 2.05 4.91
CA GLN A 38 12.54 2.94 4.37
C GLN A 38 12.90 4.40 4.63
N CYS A 39 12.61 5.26 3.66
CA CYS A 39 12.88 6.69 3.74
C CYS A 39 11.62 7.48 3.36
N LEU A 40 11.38 8.59 4.06
CA LEU A 40 10.31 9.52 3.74
C LEU A 40 10.86 10.68 2.91
N ILE A 41 10.31 10.87 1.71
CA ILE A 41 10.46 12.07 0.91
C ILE A 41 9.22 12.93 1.15
N LYS A 42 9.44 14.20 1.50
CA LYS A 42 8.38 15.20 1.65
C LYS A 42 8.71 16.40 0.78
N ARG A 43 7.78 16.81 -0.07
CA ARG A 43 7.92 17.96 -0.97
C ARG A 43 6.65 18.78 -1.00
N CYS A 44 6.83 20.06 -1.28
CA CYS A 44 5.79 21.02 -1.58
C CYS A 44 6.32 21.82 -2.77
N LEU A 45 5.73 21.59 -3.93
CA LEU A 45 6.18 22.13 -5.21
C LEU A 45 5.21 23.22 -5.67
N VAL A 46 5.77 24.30 -6.21
CA VAL A 46 5.03 25.36 -6.89
C VAL A 46 5.56 25.53 -8.30
N TYR A 47 4.77 26.13 -9.19
CA TYR A 47 5.25 26.43 -10.52
C TYR A 47 6.46 27.38 -10.49
N CYS A 48 7.52 27.02 -11.21
CA CYS A 48 8.59 27.95 -11.60
C CYS A 48 9.26 27.45 -12.88
N GLY A 49 9.69 28.37 -13.74
CA GLY A 49 10.48 28.00 -14.91
C GLY A 49 11.91 27.58 -14.54
N GLY A 50 12.47 26.62 -15.27
CA GLY A 50 13.84 26.15 -15.07
C GLY A 50 13.91 24.68 -14.61
N PRO A 51 15.11 24.18 -14.29
CA PRO A 51 15.31 22.76 -13.98
C PRO A 51 14.65 22.35 -12.65
N ASP A 52 14.29 21.07 -12.57
CA ASP A 52 13.76 20.35 -11.39
C ASP A 52 14.46 20.77 -10.08
N THR A 53 13.72 21.41 -9.15
CA THR A 53 14.21 21.74 -7.81
C THR A 53 13.39 21.07 -6.71
N ASN A 54 13.84 21.12 -5.45
CA ASN A 54 13.11 20.55 -4.31
C ASN A 54 11.81 21.29 -3.94
N THR A 55 11.57 22.47 -4.51
CA THR A 55 10.44 23.34 -4.15
C THR A 55 9.68 23.86 -5.36
N THR A 56 10.19 23.62 -6.57
CA THR A 56 9.58 24.15 -7.79
C THR A 56 9.64 23.16 -8.94
N ASP A 57 8.65 23.25 -9.80
CA ASP A 57 8.56 22.43 -11.00
C ASP A 57 7.87 23.18 -12.15
N CYS A 58 8.35 23.03 -13.37
CA CYS A 58 7.76 23.69 -14.53
C CYS A 58 6.52 22.96 -15.06
N GLU A 59 6.39 21.66 -14.78
CA GLU A 59 5.26 20.83 -15.22
C GLU A 59 4.00 21.07 -14.36
N LEU A 60 4.09 21.93 -13.33
CA LEU A 60 2.95 22.35 -12.50
C LEU A 60 2.12 23.50 -13.08
N ARG A 61 2.29 23.78 -14.38
CA ARG A 61 1.48 24.71 -15.15
C ARG A 61 0.81 23.96 -16.30
N SER A 62 -0.49 24.19 -16.48
CA SER A 62 -1.24 23.61 -17.61
C SER A 62 -0.81 24.17 -18.96
N ASP A 63 -1.27 23.51 -20.02
CA ASP A 63 -1.39 24.15 -21.32
C ASP A 63 -2.41 25.32 -21.27
N PRO A 64 -2.39 26.23 -22.27
CA PRO A 64 -3.38 27.30 -22.40
C PRO A 64 -4.82 26.79 -22.35
N LEU A 65 -5.61 27.36 -21.45
CA LEU A 65 -7.01 27.02 -21.22
C LEU A 65 -7.93 27.99 -21.98
N VAL A 66 -9.09 27.49 -22.40
CA VAL A 66 -10.13 28.31 -23.06
C VAL A 66 -11.17 28.75 -22.03
N ASP A 67 -11.27 30.07 -21.82
CA ASP A 67 -12.20 30.74 -20.91
C ASP A 67 -12.28 30.12 -19.49
N PRO A 68 -11.16 29.78 -18.82
CA PRO A 68 -11.16 29.25 -17.47
C PRO A 68 -11.67 30.30 -16.47
N LYS A 69 -12.47 29.87 -15.49
CA LYS A 69 -13.11 30.74 -14.50
C LYS A 69 -12.60 30.53 -13.08
N ARG A 70 -12.52 29.27 -12.61
CA ARG A 70 -11.93 28.96 -11.30
C ARG A 70 -11.46 27.52 -11.21
N TYR A 71 -10.36 27.28 -10.49
CA TYR A 71 -10.00 25.95 -10.02
C TYR A 71 -11.06 25.40 -9.04
N ILE A 72 -11.26 24.08 -9.06
CA ILE A 72 -12.21 23.36 -8.19
C ILE A 72 -11.46 22.42 -7.26
N SER A 73 -10.80 21.41 -7.82
CA SER A 73 -10.15 20.34 -7.06
C SER A 73 -9.20 19.54 -7.96
N SER A 74 -8.29 18.79 -7.35
CA SER A 74 -7.49 17.78 -8.05
C SER A 74 -7.78 16.38 -7.50
N ARG A 75 -7.64 15.37 -8.36
CA ARG A 75 -7.97 13.98 -8.04
C ARG A 75 -7.09 13.00 -8.81
N ASP A 76 -7.22 11.73 -8.44
CA ASP A 76 -6.57 10.59 -9.10
C ASP A 76 -5.05 10.69 -9.14
N PHE A 77 -4.46 11.14 -8.03
CA PHE A 77 -3.02 11.18 -7.86
C PHE A 77 -2.40 9.79 -7.95
N ASN A 78 -1.49 9.61 -8.90
CA ASN A 78 -0.77 8.39 -9.13
C ASN A 78 0.76 8.64 -9.16
N ILE A 79 1.52 7.60 -8.84
CA ILE A 79 2.98 7.61 -8.94
C ILE A 79 3.45 6.42 -9.78
N THR A 80 4.27 6.71 -10.77
CA THR A 80 4.91 5.72 -11.62
C THR A 80 6.42 5.79 -11.42
N LEU A 81 7.02 4.70 -10.94
CA LEU A 81 8.46 4.59 -10.85
C LEU A 81 9.03 4.32 -12.26
N LEU A 82 9.84 5.24 -12.79
CA LEU A 82 10.40 5.15 -14.14
C LEU A 82 11.71 4.38 -14.14
N SER A 83 12.63 4.72 -13.23
CA SER A 83 13.89 4.01 -13.06
C SER A 83 14.50 4.21 -11.69
N VAL A 84 15.38 3.28 -11.33
CA VAL A 84 16.10 3.27 -10.06
C VAL A 84 17.56 2.97 -10.35
N GLU A 85 18.45 3.86 -9.92
CA GLU A 85 19.89 3.59 -9.92
C GLU A 85 20.36 3.35 -8.49
N LYS A 86 21.10 2.26 -8.27
CA LYS A 86 21.65 1.92 -6.96
C LYS A 86 23.18 1.93 -7.03
N ILE A 87 23.81 2.86 -6.32
CA ILE A 87 25.25 3.07 -6.33
C ILE A 87 25.84 2.64 -4.98
N PRO A 88 26.65 1.57 -4.89
CA PRO A 88 27.26 1.14 -3.64
C PRO A 88 28.12 2.23 -2.99
N ILE A 89 27.98 2.41 -1.67
CA ILE A 89 28.77 3.40 -0.93
C ILE A 89 30.06 2.75 -0.43
N LYS A 90 31.20 3.29 -0.87
CA LYS A 90 32.53 2.81 -0.46
C LYS A 90 32.65 2.76 1.08
N GLY A 91 33.10 1.61 1.59
CA GLY A 91 33.31 1.39 3.02
C GLY A 91 32.05 1.11 3.85
N LYS A 92 30.86 1.03 3.25
CA LYS A 92 29.60 0.71 3.94
C LYS A 92 28.87 -0.45 3.29
N ARG A 93 29.10 -1.67 3.81
CA ARG A 93 28.46 -2.89 3.28
C ARG A 93 26.93 -2.80 3.37
N GLY A 94 26.24 -3.14 2.29
CA GLY A 94 24.78 -3.09 2.18
C GLY A 94 24.17 -1.69 2.11
N PHE A 95 24.96 -0.62 2.12
CA PHE A 95 24.45 0.73 1.91
C PHE A 95 24.71 1.20 0.48
N LYS A 96 23.66 1.69 -0.17
CA LYS A 96 23.68 2.22 -1.53
C LYS A 96 23.14 3.65 -1.52
N LYS A 97 23.66 4.51 -2.40
CA LYS A 97 23.04 5.76 -2.80
C LYS A 97 22.00 5.39 -3.86
N VAL A 98 20.75 5.78 -3.67
CA VAL A 98 19.66 5.46 -4.59
C VAL A 98 19.22 6.72 -5.31
N VAL A 99 19.19 6.68 -6.63
CA VAL A 99 18.63 7.73 -7.48
C VAL A 99 17.31 7.20 -8.02
N LEU A 100 16.23 7.93 -7.77
CA LEU A 100 14.87 7.58 -8.15
C LEU A 100 14.42 8.55 -9.22
N ASN A 101 13.99 8.02 -10.37
CA ASN A 101 13.26 8.78 -11.36
C ASN A 101 11.81 8.29 -11.34
N TYR A 102 10.87 9.18 -11.11
CA TYR A 102 9.45 8.84 -11.01
C TYR A 102 8.60 9.96 -11.59
N MET A 103 7.38 9.61 -12.01
CA MET A 103 6.40 10.53 -12.52
C MET A 103 5.19 10.54 -11.60
N ILE A 104 4.74 11.73 -11.22
CA ILE A 104 3.46 11.95 -10.53
C ILE A 104 2.45 12.40 -11.56
N SER A 105 1.29 11.76 -11.63
CA SER A 105 0.21 12.21 -12.50
C SER A 105 -1.09 12.42 -11.75
N PHE A 106 -1.90 13.38 -12.20
CA PHE A 106 -3.22 13.68 -11.61
C PHE A 106 -4.06 14.54 -12.56
N TYR A 107 -5.37 14.64 -12.27
CA TYR A 107 -6.27 15.58 -12.94
C TYR A 107 -6.55 16.79 -12.06
N ALA A 108 -6.58 17.98 -12.64
CA ALA A 108 -7.07 19.20 -12.00
C ALA A 108 -8.36 19.66 -12.69
N ASP A 109 -9.44 19.74 -11.91
CA ASP A 109 -10.73 20.20 -12.39
C ASP A 109 -10.86 21.72 -12.21
N TYR A 110 -11.37 22.39 -13.22
CA TYR A 110 -11.69 23.81 -13.21
C TYR A 110 -13.06 24.07 -13.84
N LEU A 111 -13.67 25.19 -13.49
CA LEU A 111 -14.91 25.67 -14.09
C LEU A 111 -14.55 26.60 -15.26
N ASP A 112 -15.21 26.46 -16.40
CA ASP A 112 -15.15 27.45 -17.48
C ASP A 112 -16.18 28.58 -17.28
N CYS A 113 -16.15 29.58 -18.17
CA CYS A 113 -17.09 30.71 -18.15
C CYS A 113 -18.54 30.29 -18.45
N ASP A 114 -18.75 29.18 -19.17
CA ASP A 114 -20.07 28.57 -19.41
C ASP A 114 -20.62 27.84 -18.16
N GLY A 115 -19.82 27.72 -17.10
CA GLY A 115 -20.19 27.00 -15.89
C GLY A 115 -20.07 25.48 -15.99
N LYS A 116 -19.39 24.96 -17.01
CA LYS A 116 -19.09 23.53 -17.14
C LYS A 116 -17.77 23.22 -16.46
N THR A 117 -17.71 22.04 -15.84
CA THR A 117 -16.47 21.50 -15.32
C THR A 117 -15.63 20.95 -16.46
N LYS A 118 -14.37 21.38 -16.51
CA LYS A 118 -13.30 20.92 -17.38
C LYS A 118 -12.19 20.34 -16.51
N SER A 119 -11.34 19.52 -17.12
CA SER A 119 -10.25 18.85 -16.42
C SER A 119 -9.00 18.96 -17.27
N GLU A 120 -7.89 19.25 -16.61
CA GLU A 120 -6.55 19.24 -17.18
C GLU A 120 -5.74 18.10 -16.57
N PHE A 121 -4.90 17.45 -17.37
CA PHE A 121 -4.05 16.36 -16.90
C PHE A 121 -2.62 16.83 -16.71
N TYR A 122 -2.05 16.53 -15.56
CA TYR A 122 -0.67 16.90 -15.21
C TYR A 122 0.19 15.64 -15.10
N GLU A 123 1.41 15.72 -15.61
CA GLU A 123 2.47 14.73 -15.45
C GLU A 123 3.75 15.43 -15.02
N ILE A 124 4.25 15.09 -13.83
CA ILE A 124 5.41 15.73 -13.21
C ILE A 124 6.51 14.69 -13.02
N ASN A 125 7.58 14.81 -13.82
CA ASN A 125 8.77 13.99 -13.80
C ASN A 125 9.77 14.52 -12.78
N ARG A 126 10.17 13.67 -11.83
CA ARG A 126 10.96 14.05 -10.67
C ARG A 126 12.15 13.12 -10.49
N THR A 127 13.27 13.72 -10.09
CA THR A 127 14.45 12.98 -9.64
C THR A 127 14.72 13.23 -8.16
N ASP A 128 14.79 12.18 -7.35
CA ASP A 128 15.24 12.27 -5.95
C ASP A 128 16.43 11.36 -5.66
N VAL A 129 17.31 11.84 -4.78
CA VAL A 129 18.53 11.15 -4.40
C VAL A 129 18.53 10.84 -2.90
N ILE A 130 18.54 9.55 -2.57
CA ILE A 130 18.73 9.07 -1.20
C ILE A 130 20.21 8.75 -1.01
N GLY A 131 20.92 9.62 -0.26
CA GLY A 131 22.37 9.54 -0.14
C GLY A 131 22.91 8.31 0.60
N LYS A 132 22.14 7.75 1.55
CA LYS A 132 22.53 6.57 2.33
C LYS A 132 21.28 5.74 2.63
N PHE A 133 21.08 4.66 1.87
CA PHE A 133 19.95 3.76 2.00
C PHE A 133 20.45 2.33 2.22
N TYR A 134 19.94 1.63 3.22
CA TYR A 134 20.30 0.24 3.46
C TYR A 134 19.53 -0.68 2.51
N CYS A 135 20.26 -1.19 1.52
CA CYS A 135 19.77 -2.02 0.42
C CYS A 135 20.74 -3.21 0.30
N PRO A 136 20.60 -4.22 1.18
CA PRO A 136 21.50 -5.36 1.20
C PRO A 136 21.32 -6.20 -0.06
N ASP A 137 22.38 -6.80 -0.59
CA ASP A 137 22.24 -7.74 -1.72
C ASP A 137 21.46 -8.98 -1.26
N SER A 138 20.67 -9.61 -2.14
CA SER A 138 19.92 -10.82 -1.77
C SER A 138 20.86 -11.89 -1.25
N ILE A 139 20.61 -12.30 0.00
CA ILE A 139 21.37 -13.34 0.70
C ILE A 139 20.90 -14.74 0.24
N SER A 140 19.77 -14.81 -0.46
CA SER A 140 19.08 -16.04 -0.86
C SER A 140 18.98 -16.13 -2.38
N GLN A 141 20.12 -16.32 -3.05
CA GLN A 141 20.11 -17.14 -4.27
C GLN A 141 19.99 -18.60 -3.82
N ILE A 142 18.76 -19.06 -3.56
CA ILE A 142 18.51 -20.49 -3.71
C ILE A 142 18.61 -20.72 -5.22
N SER A 143 19.65 -21.44 -5.62
CA SER A 143 19.99 -21.79 -6.99
C SER A 143 18.89 -22.64 -7.64
N ALA A 144 17.75 -22.03 -7.95
CA ALA A 144 16.71 -22.58 -8.80
C ALA A 144 16.72 -21.77 -10.09
N SER A 145 17.45 -22.31 -11.07
CA SER A 145 17.38 -22.05 -12.51
C SER A 145 16.30 -21.08 -12.96
N THR A 146 16.67 -19.84 -13.28
CA THR A 146 16.39 -19.13 -14.54
C THR A 146 17.23 -17.85 -14.49
N ASP A 147 17.80 -17.45 -15.62
CA ASP A 147 18.60 -16.24 -15.81
C ASP A 147 17.86 -15.01 -15.24
N LEU A 148 18.32 -14.44 -14.12
CA LEU A 148 17.64 -13.31 -13.49
C LEU A 148 18.63 -12.23 -13.08
N GLU A 149 18.27 -11.04 -13.53
CA GLU A 149 18.93 -9.75 -13.51
C GLU A 149 19.55 -9.40 -12.14
N GLU A 150 20.69 -8.69 -12.19
CA GLU A 150 21.63 -8.44 -11.09
C GLU A 150 21.09 -7.65 -9.87
N ASP A 151 19.79 -7.57 -9.63
CA ASP A 151 19.24 -6.62 -8.66
C ASP A 151 17.95 -7.09 -7.97
N SER A 152 18.02 -8.27 -7.37
CA SER A 152 16.99 -8.89 -6.49
C SER A 152 16.22 -8.00 -5.49
N ASN A 153 16.71 -6.78 -5.16
CA ASN A 153 15.98 -5.83 -4.32
C ASN A 153 14.97 -5.01 -5.12
N ILE A 154 13.71 -5.05 -4.70
CA ILE A 154 12.63 -4.25 -5.25
C ILE A 154 12.58 -2.93 -4.49
N ILE A 155 12.70 -1.82 -5.21
CA ILE A 155 12.39 -0.49 -4.63
C ILE A 155 10.92 -0.21 -4.90
N ARG A 156 10.15 -0.03 -3.82
CA ARG A 156 8.74 0.30 -3.89
C ARG A 156 8.49 1.73 -3.42
N LEU A 157 7.64 2.44 -4.14
CA LEU A 157 7.17 3.78 -3.78
C LEU A 157 5.71 3.70 -3.31
N GLU A 158 5.42 4.32 -2.18
CA GLU A 158 4.05 4.56 -1.72
C GLU A 158 3.85 6.06 -1.55
N MET A 159 2.88 6.63 -2.24
CA MET A 159 2.66 8.08 -2.26
C MET A 159 1.31 8.46 -1.66
N VAL A 160 1.31 9.58 -0.94
CA VAL A 160 0.11 10.37 -0.61
C VAL A 160 0.36 11.79 -1.11
N ALA A 161 -0.52 12.31 -1.95
CA ALA A 161 -0.41 13.63 -2.56
C ALA A 161 -1.71 14.42 -2.46
N GLU A 162 -1.59 15.74 -2.51
CA GLU A 162 -2.70 16.70 -2.45
C GLU A 162 -2.33 17.96 -3.23
N ALA A 163 -3.28 18.50 -4.00
CA ALA A 163 -3.17 19.85 -4.55
C ALA A 163 -3.59 20.85 -3.49
N LEU A 164 -2.60 21.53 -2.90
CA LEU A 164 -2.79 22.48 -1.80
C LEU A 164 -3.41 23.80 -2.27
N HIS A 165 -3.16 24.17 -3.51
CA HIS A 165 -3.69 25.38 -4.14
C HIS A 165 -3.71 25.22 -5.67
N GLY A 166 -4.63 25.93 -6.32
CA GLY A 166 -4.68 26.05 -7.78
C GLY A 166 -5.09 27.47 -8.16
N GLU A 167 -4.32 28.11 -9.02
CA GLU A 167 -4.53 29.51 -9.42
C GLU A 167 -4.56 29.64 -10.95
N ILE A 168 -5.58 30.32 -11.47
CA ILE A 168 -5.65 30.67 -12.89
C ILE A 168 -4.98 32.02 -13.09
N LEU A 169 -3.97 32.05 -13.96
CA LEU A 169 -3.12 33.20 -14.21
C LEU A 169 -3.00 33.45 -15.70
N LYS A 170 -2.53 34.64 -16.08
CA LYS A 170 -2.11 34.91 -17.45
C LYS A 170 -0.61 34.72 -17.56
N ASP A 171 -0.19 33.94 -18.55
CA ASP A 171 1.22 33.71 -18.84
C ASP A 171 1.86 34.92 -19.55
N LYS A 172 3.11 34.76 -20.02
CA LYS A 172 3.83 35.85 -20.72
C LYS A 172 3.25 36.14 -22.11
N ASN A 173 2.54 35.20 -22.71
CA ASN A 173 1.90 35.33 -24.01
C ASN A 173 0.48 35.91 -23.90
N GLY A 174 -0.06 35.99 -22.67
CA GLY A 174 -1.41 36.46 -22.38
C GLY A 174 -2.45 35.34 -22.33
N ASP A 175 -2.01 34.08 -22.43
CA ASP A 175 -2.85 32.90 -22.35
C ASP A 175 -3.22 32.60 -20.90
N GLU A 176 -4.46 32.15 -20.66
CA GLU A 176 -4.90 31.76 -19.33
C GLU A 176 -4.45 30.33 -19.03
N VAL A 177 -3.72 30.15 -17.93
CA VAL A 177 -3.12 28.87 -17.52
C VAL A 177 -3.45 28.59 -16.06
N LEU A 178 -3.42 27.32 -15.67
CA LEU A 178 -3.64 26.86 -14.31
C LEU A 178 -2.32 26.40 -13.68
N ASP A 179 -1.89 27.11 -12.65
CA ASP A 179 -0.74 26.73 -11.81
C ASP A 179 -1.24 25.95 -10.59
N ILE A 180 -0.62 24.80 -10.32
CA ILE A 180 -0.95 23.94 -9.17
C ILE A 180 0.18 23.95 -8.14
N THR A 181 -0.18 24.13 -6.87
CA THR A 181 0.73 23.87 -5.75
C THR A 181 0.52 22.44 -5.26
N LEU A 182 1.52 21.58 -5.49
CA LEU A 182 1.46 20.16 -5.19
C LEU A 182 2.21 19.83 -3.90
N GLY A 183 1.52 19.27 -2.90
CA GLY A 183 2.14 18.69 -1.71
C GLY A 183 2.13 17.17 -1.79
N TYR A 184 3.26 16.50 -1.53
CA TYR A 184 3.29 15.04 -1.49
C TYR A 184 4.27 14.46 -0.48
N TYR A 185 3.98 13.21 -0.11
CA TYR A 185 4.77 12.34 0.73
C TYR A 185 5.00 11.03 -0.02
N ILE A 186 6.26 10.62 -0.17
CA ILE A 186 6.62 9.32 -0.73
C ILE A 186 7.39 8.54 0.33
N VAL A 187 6.90 7.34 0.64
CA VAL A 187 7.66 6.35 1.41
C VAL A 187 8.37 5.44 0.40
N VAL A 188 9.69 5.54 0.38
CA VAL A 188 10.55 4.66 -0.42
C VAL A 188 10.92 3.46 0.44
N LYS A 189 10.62 2.25 -0.03
CA LYS A 189 10.93 1.00 0.66
C LYS A 189 11.94 0.18 -0.13
N CYS A 190 12.93 -0.36 0.56
CA CYS A 190 13.77 -1.43 0.02
C CYS A 190 13.19 -2.78 0.44
N GLU A 191 12.63 -3.52 -0.50
CA GLU A 191 12.00 -4.82 -0.28
C GLU A 191 12.85 -5.94 -0.90
N LEU A 192 12.97 -7.05 -0.18
CA LEU A 192 13.47 -8.32 -0.73
C LEU A 192 12.44 -9.39 -0.46
N LEU A 193 12.22 -10.24 -1.46
CA LEU A 193 11.48 -11.48 -1.25
C LEU A 193 12.36 -12.41 -0.42
N VAL A 194 11.90 -12.75 0.79
CA VAL A 194 12.64 -13.58 1.73
C VAL A 194 11.76 -14.72 2.23
N GLN A 195 12.41 -15.81 2.61
CA GLN A 195 11.77 -16.89 3.33
C GLN A 195 11.86 -16.62 4.84
N LEU A 196 10.72 -16.55 5.51
CA LEU A 196 10.62 -16.41 6.96
C LEU A 196 10.05 -17.68 7.56
N LEU A 197 10.71 -18.18 8.60
CA LEU A 197 10.16 -19.21 9.46
C LEU A 197 9.36 -18.53 10.57
N ILE A 198 8.04 -18.71 10.58
CA ILE A 198 7.14 -18.11 11.55
C ILE A 198 6.40 -19.17 12.38
N PRO A 199 6.15 -18.92 13.67
CA PRO A 199 5.25 -19.75 14.46
C PRO A 199 3.79 -19.51 14.05
N ALA A 200 3.04 -20.58 13.78
CA ALA A 200 1.61 -20.53 13.45
C ALA A 200 0.76 -21.19 14.57
N TYR A 201 -0.44 -20.65 14.78
CA TYR A 201 -1.37 -21.04 15.84
C TYR A 201 -2.65 -21.65 15.25
N ASP A 202 -2.48 -22.76 14.51
CA ASP A 202 -3.52 -23.48 13.77
C ASP A 202 -4.21 -22.65 12.67
N TYR A 203 -3.72 -22.78 11.43
CA TYR A 203 -4.45 -22.36 10.23
C TYR A 203 -4.65 -23.57 9.32
N CYS A 204 -5.85 -24.14 9.33
CA CYS A 204 -6.23 -25.31 8.55
C CYS A 204 -5.38 -26.56 8.88
N PRO A 205 -5.71 -27.34 9.93
CA PRO A 205 -4.96 -28.55 10.24
C PRO A 205 -4.95 -29.47 9.02
N VAL A 206 -3.76 -29.86 8.55
CA VAL A 206 -3.62 -30.87 7.49
C VAL A 206 -4.40 -32.10 7.95
N PRO A 207 -5.43 -32.55 7.22
CA PRO A 207 -6.18 -33.73 7.60
C PRO A 207 -5.21 -34.89 7.76
N LYS A 208 -5.21 -35.54 8.93
CA LYS A 208 -4.35 -36.71 9.20
C LYS A 208 -4.70 -37.92 8.32
N VAL A 209 -5.86 -37.85 7.66
CA VAL A 209 -6.38 -38.88 6.77
C VAL A 209 -5.97 -38.49 5.35
N ILE A 210 -5.17 -39.35 4.72
CA ILE A 210 -4.94 -39.30 3.27
C ILE A 210 -6.32 -39.46 2.63
N CYS A 211 -6.75 -38.51 1.80
CA CYS A 211 -8.00 -38.65 1.06
C CYS A 211 -7.93 -39.99 0.31
N GLU A 212 -8.77 -40.94 0.70
CA GLU A 212 -9.01 -42.13 -0.10
C GLU A 212 -9.65 -41.64 -1.41
N ASP A 213 -9.21 -42.18 -2.55
CA ASP A 213 -9.83 -41.88 -3.84
C ASP A 213 -11.31 -42.31 -3.75
N GLU A 214 -12.20 -41.36 -3.47
CA GLU A 214 -13.64 -41.61 -3.55
C GLU A 214 -13.96 -41.93 -5.02
N PRO A 215 -14.81 -42.93 -5.29
CA PRO A 215 -15.16 -43.28 -6.66
C PRO A 215 -15.70 -42.04 -7.39
N ASP A 216 -15.35 -41.90 -8.66
CA ASP A 216 -15.79 -40.78 -9.52
C ASP A 216 -17.34 -40.69 -9.58
N GLU A 217 -17.96 -40.04 -8.60
CA GLU A 217 -19.34 -39.59 -8.68
C GLU A 217 -19.39 -38.31 -9.54
N ASP A 218 -20.38 -38.20 -10.42
CA ASP A 218 -20.57 -37.04 -11.28
C ASP A 218 -20.69 -35.77 -10.41
N PRO A 219 -19.84 -34.72 -10.62
CA PRO A 219 -19.82 -33.52 -9.77
C PRO A 219 -21.19 -32.84 -9.62
N CYS A 220 -22.06 -33.00 -10.62
CA CYS A 220 -23.43 -32.48 -10.58
C CYS A 220 -24.32 -33.23 -9.56
N GLU A 221 -24.20 -34.55 -9.46
CA GLU A 221 -24.98 -35.34 -8.50
C GLU A 221 -24.55 -35.09 -7.04
N ILE A 222 -23.25 -34.85 -6.83
CA ILE A 222 -22.71 -34.46 -5.52
C ILE A 222 -23.28 -33.10 -5.11
N PHE A 223 -23.32 -32.14 -6.04
CA PHE A 223 -23.85 -30.80 -5.78
C PHE A 223 -25.35 -30.82 -5.43
N ASP A 224 -26.15 -31.62 -6.13
CA ASP A 224 -27.59 -31.72 -5.88
C ASP A 224 -27.93 -32.39 -4.54
N LYS A 225 -27.08 -33.32 -4.07
CA LYS A 225 -27.22 -33.98 -2.76
C LYS A 225 -26.65 -33.15 -1.62
N ALA A 226 -25.79 -32.17 -1.90
CA ALA A 226 -25.13 -31.39 -0.86
C ALA A 226 -26.15 -30.52 -0.09
N PRO A 227 -26.04 -30.44 1.25
CA PRO A 227 -26.86 -29.53 2.02
C PRO A 227 -26.56 -28.09 1.60
N ILE A 228 -27.61 -27.26 1.58
CA ILE A 228 -27.49 -25.83 1.28
C ILE A 228 -26.45 -25.23 2.23
N PRO A 229 -25.42 -24.52 1.73
CA PRO A 229 -24.40 -23.95 2.59
C PRO A 229 -25.02 -22.94 3.56
N LYS A 230 -24.45 -22.85 4.77
CA LYS A 230 -24.83 -21.78 5.71
C LYS A 230 -24.40 -20.43 5.12
N PHE A 231 -25.38 -19.69 4.58
CA PHE A 231 -25.17 -18.33 4.08
C PHE A 231 -24.94 -17.30 5.20
N TYR A 232 -25.33 -17.65 6.43
CA TYR A 232 -25.22 -16.77 7.59
C TYR A 232 -24.41 -17.45 8.70
N PRO A 233 -23.56 -16.69 9.41
CA PRO A 233 -22.82 -17.20 10.57
C PRO A 233 -23.79 -17.60 11.69
N ASP A 234 -23.37 -18.57 12.51
CA ASP A 234 -24.17 -19.10 13.61
C ASP A 234 -24.67 -17.97 14.52
N GLN A 235 -25.99 -17.81 14.58
CA GLN A 235 -26.64 -16.84 15.44
C GLN A 235 -26.87 -17.50 16.79
N ASN A 236 -26.03 -17.18 17.78
CA ASN A 236 -26.25 -17.56 19.17
C ASN A 236 -27.37 -16.70 19.75
N LEU A 237 -28.62 -17.04 19.42
CA LEU A 237 -29.79 -16.39 19.97
C LEU A 237 -30.09 -17.02 21.33
N GLU A 238 -29.78 -16.30 22.40
CA GLU A 238 -30.31 -16.63 23.72
C GLU A 238 -31.83 -16.37 23.74
N PRO A 239 -32.62 -17.22 24.40
CA PRO A 239 -34.04 -16.96 24.61
C PRO A 239 -34.23 -15.60 25.31
N LEU A 240 -35.02 -14.71 24.71
CA LEU A 240 -35.27 -13.37 25.26
C LEU A 240 -35.98 -13.40 26.63
N PHE A 241 -36.58 -14.52 27.00
CA PHE A 241 -37.27 -14.72 28.27
C PHE A 241 -36.91 -16.10 28.84
N PRO A 242 -36.42 -16.17 30.09
CA PRO A 242 -36.26 -17.44 30.79
C PRO A 242 -37.64 -18.08 31.01
N ASP A 243 -37.77 -19.36 30.69
CA ASP A 243 -38.96 -20.14 31.04
C ASP A 243 -39.01 -20.29 32.56
N CYS A 244 -39.91 -19.54 33.20
CA CYS A 244 -40.31 -19.77 34.59
C CYS A 244 -41.17 -21.02 34.61
N TYR A 245 -40.69 -22.10 35.21
CA TYR A 245 -41.58 -23.17 35.66
C TYR A 245 -41.31 -23.46 37.14
N ASP A 246 -42.40 -23.31 37.88
CA ASP A 246 -42.54 -23.23 39.32
C ASP A 246 -42.17 -24.55 40.04
N ASP A 247 -41.64 -24.39 41.25
CA ASP A 247 -41.67 -25.40 42.31
C ASP A 247 -43.15 -25.75 42.57
N ASP A 248 -43.52 -27.02 42.43
CA ASP A 248 -44.59 -27.60 43.21
C ASP A 248 -44.16 -29.00 43.66
N ASP A 249 -43.86 -29.07 44.96
CA ASP A 249 -43.91 -30.25 45.80
C ASP A 249 -45.16 -31.08 45.50
N ASP A 250 -45.03 -32.40 45.46
CA ASP A 250 -46.01 -33.27 46.12
C ASP A 250 -45.40 -34.65 46.34
N ASP A 251 -45.14 -34.90 47.63
CA ASP A 251 -44.95 -36.20 48.26
C ASP A 251 -46.05 -37.20 47.88
N VAL A 252 -45.70 -38.46 47.59
CA VAL A 252 -46.51 -39.62 48.01
C VAL A 252 -45.59 -40.82 48.30
N ASP A 253 -45.80 -41.37 49.49
CA ASP A 253 -45.17 -42.52 50.18
C ASP A 253 -44.81 -43.78 49.36
#